data_AF-E3NVC7-F1
#
_entry.id   AF-E3NVC7-F1
#
_cell.length_a   1.000
_cell.length_b   1.000
_cell.length_c   1.000
_cell.angle_alpha   90.00
_cell.angle_beta   90.00
_cell.angle_gamma   90.00
#
_symmetry.space_group_name_H-M   'P 1'
#
loop_
_entity.id
_entity.type
_entity.pdbx_description
1 polymer ?
#
loop_
_entity_poly.entity_id
_entity_poly.type
_entity_poly.pdbx_seq_one_letter_code
_entity_poly.pdbx_strand_id
1 'polypeptide(L)'
;MDPPKPFPILRLPFLAIEEVFKAMHPIEIINFSMISKRTKGIAKQMRFYPKYKIDLHIKETLEIRFFGTRNVVLYVMTSDKEMDGKIEEKQ
;
A
#
# COMPACT_ATOMS: atom_id res chain seq x y z
N MET A 1 -30.23 10.83 9.21
CA MET A 1 -29.20 10.60 8.17
C MET A 1 -29.01 9.10 8.04
N ASP A 2 -29.01 8.57 6.83
CA ASP A 2 -28.63 7.18 6.62
C ASP A 2 -27.16 6.97 7.04
N PRO A 3 -26.83 5.84 7.67
CA PRO A 3 -25.45 5.55 8.02
C PRO A 3 -24.59 5.51 6.74
N PRO A 4 -23.36 6.05 6.77
CA PRO A 4 -22.46 6.02 5.63
C PRO A 4 -22.25 4.57 5.18
N LYS A 5 -22.41 4.32 3.88
CA LYS A 5 -22.24 2.97 3.31
C LYS A 5 -20.80 2.50 3.59
N PRO A 6 -20.61 1.30 4.16
CA PRO A 6 -19.28 0.78 4.42
C PRO A 6 -18.46 0.69 3.12
N PHE A 7 -17.15 0.93 3.22
CA PHE A 7 -16.23 0.81 2.10
C PHE A 7 -16.41 -0.55 1.39
N PRO A 8 -16.70 -0.59 0.07
CA PRO A 8 -17.16 -1.80 -0.61
C PRO A 8 -16.23 -3.01 -0.43
N ILE A 9 -14.91 -2.79 -0.42
CA ILE A 9 -13.91 -3.84 -0.20
C ILE A 9 -14.07 -4.52 1.18
N LEU A 10 -14.46 -3.79 2.22
CA LEU A 10 -14.62 -4.34 3.57
C LEU A 10 -15.85 -5.23 3.74
N ARG A 11 -16.69 -5.35 2.71
CA ARG A 11 -17.85 -6.24 2.68
C ARG A 11 -17.51 -7.60 2.04
N LEU A 12 -16.35 -7.71 1.40
CA LEU A 12 -15.90 -8.93 0.76
C LEU A 12 -15.41 -9.93 1.82
N PRO A 13 -15.56 -11.25 1.58
CA PRO A 13 -14.85 -12.27 2.33
C PRO A 13 -13.33 -12.03 2.27
N PHE A 14 -12.60 -12.41 3.31
CA PHE A 14 -11.15 -12.18 3.40
C PHE A 14 -10.40 -12.68 2.15
N LEU A 15 -10.74 -13.86 1.64
CA LEU A 15 -10.13 -14.43 0.44
C LEU A 15 -10.30 -13.54 -0.80
N ALA A 16 -11.47 -12.91 -0.96
CA ALA A 16 -11.72 -12.00 -2.07
C ALA A 16 -10.98 -10.66 -1.89
N ILE A 17 -10.82 -10.19 -0.65
CA ILE A 17 -9.96 -9.02 -0.36
C ILE A 17 -8.50 -9.32 -0.73
N GLU A 18 -8.01 -10.53 -0.41
CA GLU A 18 -6.65 -10.93 -0.78
C GLU A 18 -6.44 -10.89 -2.30
N GLU A 19 -7.41 -11.37 -3.09
CA GLU A 19 -7.31 -11.29 -4.56
C GLU A 19 -7.32 -9.85 -5.08
N VAL A 20 -8.15 -8.97 -4.52
CA VAL A 20 -8.16 -7.54 -4.87
C VAL A 20 -6.78 -6.94 -4.63
N PHE A 21 -6.17 -7.23 -3.49
CA PHE A 21 -4.86 -6.68 -3.15
C PHE A 21 -3.74 -7.20 -4.06
N LYS A 22 -3.82 -8.40 -4.66
CA LYS A 22 -2.82 -8.89 -5.63
C LYS A 22 -2.73 -8.04 -6.91
N ALA A 23 -3.78 -7.28 -7.19
CA ALA A 23 -3.86 -6.32 -8.29
C ALA A 23 -3.49 -4.89 -7.85
N MET A 24 -3.46 -4.61 -6.54
CA MET A 24 -3.12 -3.29 -6.01
C MET A 24 -1.62 -3.03 -6.02
N HIS A 25 -1.26 -1.77 -6.21
CA HIS A 25 0.10 -1.29 -6.08
C HIS A 25 0.52 -1.22 -4.59
N PRO A 26 1.81 -1.40 -4.23
CA PRO A 26 2.24 -1.34 -2.83
C PRO A 26 1.84 -0.05 -2.11
N ILE A 27 1.89 1.09 -2.80
CA ILE A 27 1.45 2.39 -2.24
C ILE A 27 -0.05 2.40 -1.92
N GLU A 28 -0.88 1.79 -2.77
CA GLU A 28 -2.33 1.71 -2.54
C GLU A 28 -2.65 0.87 -1.30
N ILE A 29 -1.89 -0.22 -1.08
CA ILE A 29 -2.01 -1.07 0.11
C ILE A 29 -1.61 -0.30 1.38
N ILE A 30 -0.52 0.48 1.32
CA ILE A 30 -0.10 1.36 2.43
C ILE A 30 -1.21 2.36 2.74
N ASN A 31 -1.71 3.07 1.73
CA ASN A 31 -2.78 4.05 1.90
C ASN A 31 -4.05 3.41 2.48
N PHE A 32 -4.45 2.23 1.98
CA PHE A 32 -5.56 1.47 2.55
C PHE A 32 -5.33 1.16 4.04
N SER A 33 -4.12 0.75 4.42
CA SER A 33 -3.77 0.43 5.80
C SER A 33 -3.89 1.64 6.75
N MET A 34 -3.80 2.86 6.24
CA MET A 34 -3.89 4.09 7.03
C MET A 34 -5.34 4.57 7.27
N ILE A 35 -6.32 4.04 6.53
CA ILE A 35 -7.73 4.50 6.62
C ILE A 35 -8.34 4.27 8.01
N SER A 36 -8.10 3.12 8.65
CA SER A 36 -8.70 2.76 9.94
C SER A 36 -7.95 1.62 10.63
N LYS A 37 -8.26 1.36 11.92
CA LYS A 37 -7.75 0.18 12.63
C LYS A 37 -8.11 -1.14 11.94
N ARG A 38 -9.32 -1.23 11.36
CA ARG A 38 -9.79 -2.43 10.66
C ARG A 38 -9.01 -2.67 9.36
N THR A 39 -8.83 -1.64 8.55
CA THR A 39 -8.07 -1.74 7.29
C THR A 39 -6.60 -2.02 7.56
N LYS A 40 -6.01 -1.43 8.61
CA LYS A 40 -4.67 -1.78 9.11
C LYS A 40 -4.53 -3.26 9.48
N GLY A 41 -5.52 -3.81 10.18
CA GLY A 41 -5.53 -5.23 10.56
C GLY A 41 -5.54 -6.14 9.34
N ILE A 42 -6.41 -5.86 8.37
CA ILE A 42 -6.52 -6.61 7.12
C ILE A 42 -5.21 -6.56 6.33
N ALA A 43 -4.63 -5.36 6.14
CA ALA A 43 -3.35 -5.20 5.42
C ALA A 43 -2.21 -5.98 6.08
N LYS A 44 -2.14 -6.01 7.43
CA LYS A 44 -1.14 -6.79 8.17
C LYS A 44 -1.31 -8.30 8.07
N GLN A 45 -2.56 -8.77 7.95
CA GLN A 45 -2.86 -10.20 7.83
C GLN A 45 -2.57 -10.76 6.44
N MET A 46 -2.29 -9.88 5.48
CA MET A 46 -2.03 -10.29 4.12
C MET A 46 -0.69 -11.01 4.02
N ARG A 47 -0.73 -12.31 3.73
CA ARG A 47 0.47 -13.17 3.72
C ARG A 47 1.21 -13.20 2.38
N PHE A 48 0.56 -12.70 1.32
CA PHE A 48 0.98 -12.98 -0.05
C PHE A 48 1.49 -11.74 -0.76
N TYR A 49 2.81 -11.51 -0.75
CA TYR A 49 3.45 -10.59 -1.71
C TYR A 49 4.94 -10.90 -1.92
N PRO A 50 5.33 -11.72 -2.92
CA PRO A 50 6.72 -11.80 -3.37
C PRO A 50 6.96 -11.15 -4.75
N LYS A 51 6.05 -10.28 -5.24
CA LYS A 51 6.27 -9.56 -6.52
C LYS A 51 7.28 -8.42 -6.40
N TYR A 52 7.51 -7.92 -5.19
CA TYR A 52 8.35 -6.76 -4.94
C TYR A 52 9.47 -7.12 -3.96
N LYS A 53 10.72 -6.82 -4.31
CA LYS A 53 11.80 -6.72 -3.33
C LYS A 53 11.63 -5.39 -2.59
N ILE A 54 11.74 -5.41 -1.27
CA ILE A 54 11.60 -4.22 -0.43
C ILE A 54 12.98 -3.87 0.14
N ASP A 55 13.46 -2.66 -0.15
CA ASP A 55 14.66 -2.12 0.48
C ASP A 55 14.26 -0.96 1.41
N LEU A 56 14.73 -1.02 2.66
CA LEU A 56 14.59 0.04 3.65
C LEU A 56 15.91 0.78 3.77
N HIS A 57 15.88 2.09 3.56
CA HIS A 57 17.08 2.91 3.57
C HIS A 57 16.90 4.06 4.56
N ILE A 58 17.73 4.04 5.60
CA ILE A 58 17.68 4.98 6.72
C ILE A 58 18.87 5.92 6.58
N LYS A 59 18.62 7.15 6.14
CA LYS A 59 19.60 8.25 6.10
C LYS A 59 19.02 9.46 6.84
N GLU A 60 19.18 10.67 6.31
CA GLU A 60 18.53 11.89 6.79
C GLU A 60 16.99 11.80 6.69
N THR A 61 16.49 11.12 5.66
CA THR A 61 15.08 10.75 5.48
C THR A 61 14.91 9.23 5.41
N LEU A 62 13.76 8.73 5.85
CA LEU A 62 13.41 7.32 5.74
C LEU A 62 12.85 7.03 4.34
N GLU A 63 13.50 6.14 3.61
CA GLU A 63 13.09 5.72 2.27
C GLU A 63 12.73 4.23 2.25
N ILE A 64 11.61 3.90 1.62
CA ILE A 64 11.17 2.54 1.33
C ILE A 64 11.11 2.40 -0.19
N ARG A 65 11.81 1.40 -0.74
CA ARG A 65 11.83 1.11 -2.17
C ARG A 65 11.17 -0.23 -2.44
N PHE A 66 10.23 -0.27 -3.37
CA PHE A 66 9.64 -1.50 -3.87
C PHE A 66 10.12 -1.75 -5.31
N PHE A 67 10.84 -2.84 -5.53
CA PHE A 67 11.33 -3.24 -6.84
C PHE A 67 10.46 -4.36 -7.39
N GLY A 68 9.60 -4.03 -8.35
CA GLY A 68 8.81 -5.00 -9.11
C GLY A 68 9.63 -5.61 -10.24
N THR A 69 9.01 -6.49 -11.03
CA THR A 69 9.66 -7.16 -12.17
C THR A 69 10.03 -6.21 -13.31
N ARG A 70 9.35 -5.05 -13.44
CA ARG A 70 9.60 -4.05 -14.49
C ARG A 70 9.67 -2.62 -13.98
N ASN A 71 9.20 -2.35 -12.76
CA ASN A 71 9.01 -1.00 -12.23
C ASN A 71 9.66 -0.87 -10.86
N VAL A 72 10.19 0.31 -10.55
CA VAL A 72 10.68 0.67 -9.21
C VAL A 72 9.79 1.75 -8.64
N VAL A 73 9.36 1.57 -7.40
CA VAL A 73 8.50 2.50 -6.68
C VAL A 73 9.26 3.00 -5.48
N LEU A 74 9.42 4.31 -5.39
CA LEU A 74 10.08 4.96 -4.27
C LEU A 74 9.04 5.62 -3.38
N TYR A 75 9.04 5.25 -2.10
CA TYR A 75 8.28 5.90 -1.06
C TYR A 75 9.24 6.58 -0.08
N VAL A 76 9.27 7.91 -0.08
CA VAL A 76 10.10 8.70 0.83
C VAL A 76 9.20 9.26 1.92
N MET A 77 9.42 8.89 3.18
CA MET A 77 8.74 9.56 4.29
C MET A 77 9.32 10.96 4.44
N THR A 78 8.53 11.96 4.05
CA THR A 78 8.80 13.37 4.36
C THR A 78 8.04 13.76 5.61
N SER A 79 8.61 14.68 6.40
CA SER A 79 8.09 15.01 7.73
C SER A 79 6.82 15.86 7.71
N ASP A 80 6.44 16.50 6.59
CA ASP A 80 5.14 17.14 6.38
C ASP A 80 5.01 17.70 4.95
N LYS A 81 3.77 17.75 4.45
CA LYS A 81 3.22 18.27 3.16
C LYS A 81 3.00 17.23 2.06
N GLU A 82 1.72 16.86 1.92
CA GLU A 82 0.99 16.39 0.73
C GLU A 82 1.82 15.57 -0.29
N MET A 83 1.63 14.25 -0.32
CA MET A 83 2.28 13.36 -1.30
C MET A 83 1.27 12.62 -2.18
N ASP A 84 1.29 12.93 -3.47
CA ASP A 84 1.07 11.95 -4.53
C ASP A 84 2.42 11.26 -4.78
N GLY A 85 2.47 9.94 -4.60
CA GLY A 85 3.70 9.17 -4.80
C GLY A 85 4.24 9.32 -6.23
N LYS A 86 5.51 9.67 -6.39
CA LYS A 86 6.14 9.73 -7.72
C LYS A 86 6.46 8.31 -8.21
N ILE A 87 5.86 7.94 -9.33
CA ILE A 87 6.21 6.73 -10.08
C ILE A 87 7.30 7.13 -11.09
N GLU A 88 8.51 6.58 -10.95
CA GLU A 88 9.55 6.74 -11.96
C GLU A 88 9.68 5.42 -12.75
N GLU A 89 9.33 5.44 -14.03
CA GLU A 89 9.58 4.33 -14.95
C GLU A 89 11.00 4.46 -15.51
N LYS A 90 11.80 3.39 -15.45
CA LYS A 90 13.10 3.36 -16.13
C LYS A 90 12.89 3.04 -17.61
N GLN A 91 13.45 3.91 -18.47
CA GLN A 91 13.67 3.66 -19.91
C GLN A 91 14.58 2.46 -20.15
#